data_AF-T1EJH2-F1
#
_entry.id   AF-T1EJH2-F1
#
_cell.length_a   1.000
_cell.length_b   1.000
_cell.length_c   1.000
_cell.angle_alpha   90.00
_cell.angle_beta   90.00
_cell.angle_gamma   90.00
#
_symmetry.space_group_name_H-M   'P 1'
#
loop_
_entity.id
_entity.type
_entity.pdbx_description
1 polymer ?
#
loop_
_entity_poly.entity_id
_entity_poly.type
_entity_poly.pdbx_seq_one_letter_code
_entity_poly.pdbx_strand_id
1 'polypeptide(L)'
;CQVCTDPAAAFYCGAQVCEACKKFFIRSWKNSTENNYVCLQDRKCVLTKESRKHCAYCRYDRCLQLKMYLPGGPRVSQEISQVPCRICGAPSSGFHFGVITCEGCKGFFRRRCHDNRFDKFKCNENNCCVISAANRSMCRACRLRKCLDSGM
;
A
#
# COMPACT_ATOMS: atom_id res chain seq x y z
N CYS A 1 9.91 -6.21 10.45
CA CYS A 1 10.02 -6.16 8.97
C CYS A 1 9.63 -7.51 8.43
N GLN A 2 8.57 -7.59 7.62
CA GLN A 2 8.06 -8.87 7.13
C GLN A 2 9.03 -9.61 6.17
N VAL A 3 10.07 -8.91 5.70
CA VAL A 3 11.13 -9.49 4.84
C VAL A 3 12.31 -10.03 5.66
N CYS A 4 12.84 -9.28 6.63
CA CYS A 4 14.12 -9.60 7.27
C CYS A 4 14.11 -9.57 8.80
N THR A 5 12.92 -9.65 9.41
CA THR A 5 12.63 -9.66 10.86
C THR A 5 13.06 -8.43 11.69
N ASP A 6 14.02 -7.62 11.22
CA ASP A 6 14.42 -6.30 11.72
C ASP A 6 13.22 -5.38 12.05
N PRO A 7 13.22 -4.55 13.11
CA PRO A 7 12.10 -3.67 13.41
C PRO A 7 11.62 -2.87 12.18
N ALA A 8 10.32 -2.94 11.88
CA ALA A 8 9.76 -2.20 10.75
C ALA A 8 9.45 -0.76 11.18
N ALA A 9 9.88 0.21 10.38
CA ALA A 9 9.64 1.62 10.66
C ALA A 9 8.29 2.11 10.13
N ALA A 10 7.82 1.59 8.99
CA ALA A 10 6.53 1.97 8.40
C ALA A 10 6.02 0.96 7.35
N PHE A 11 4.86 1.27 6.76
CA PHE A 11 4.29 0.56 5.61
C PHE A 11 4.85 1.15 4.32
N TYR A 12 5.63 0.37 3.57
CA TYR A 12 6.21 0.79 2.29
C TYR A 12 5.94 -0.24 1.22
N CYS A 13 5.64 0.25 0.01
CA CYS A 13 5.46 -0.62 -1.16
C CYS A 13 4.43 -1.73 -0.93
N GLY A 14 3.39 -1.55 -0.11
CA GLY A 14 2.40 -2.59 0.15
C GLY A 14 2.68 -3.55 1.31
N ALA A 15 3.78 -3.41 2.06
CA ALA A 15 4.09 -4.27 3.21
C ALA A 15 4.75 -3.50 4.38
N GLN A 16 4.72 -4.06 5.60
CA GLN A 16 5.43 -3.52 6.76
C GLN A 16 6.91 -3.92 6.73
N VAL A 17 7.75 -3.01 6.26
CA VAL A 17 9.17 -3.28 5.99
C VAL A 17 10.09 -2.24 6.62
N CYS A 18 11.33 -2.62 6.88
CA CYS A 18 12.37 -1.67 7.29
C CYS A 18 12.90 -0.89 6.08
N GLU A 19 13.53 0.26 6.33
CA GLU A 19 14.03 1.15 5.28
C GLU A 19 15.07 0.48 4.36
N ALA A 20 15.86 -0.44 4.91
CA ALA A 20 16.82 -1.22 4.13
C ALA A 20 16.16 -2.19 3.13
N CYS A 21 15.05 -2.84 3.52
CA CYS A 21 14.30 -3.73 2.60
C CYS A 21 13.47 -2.94 1.59
N LYS A 22 12.96 -1.76 1.96
CA LYS A 22 12.37 -0.81 1.01
C LYS A 22 13.37 -0.40 -0.07
N LYS A 23 14.54 0.16 0.31
CA LYS A 23 15.56 0.61 -0.66
C LYS A 23 16.05 -0.53 -1.55
N PHE A 24 16.23 -1.72 -0.98
CA PHE A 24 16.57 -2.93 -1.73
C PHE A 24 15.50 -3.26 -2.78
N PHE A 25 14.23 -3.36 -2.38
CA PHE A 25 13.13 -3.68 -3.29
C PHE A 25 13.03 -2.68 -4.43
N ILE A 26 13.13 -1.37 -4.15
CA ILE A 26 13.04 -0.32 -5.17
C ILE A 26 14.13 -0.48 -6.23
N ARG A 27 15.38 -0.72 -5.82
CA ARG A 27 16.50 -0.95 -6.74
C ARG A 27 16.31 -2.24 -7.53
N SER A 28 15.90 -3.31 -6.86
CA SER A 28 15.71 -4.62 -7.48
C SER A 28 14.57 -4.63 -8.50
N TRP A 29 13.51 -3.87 -8.24
CA TRP A 29 12.39 -3.71 -9.17
C TRP A 29 12.76 -2.88 -10.40
N LYS A 30 13.43 -1.73 -10.19
CA LYS A 30 13.83 -0.83 -11.30
C LYS A 30 14.75 -1.52 -12.32
N ASN A 31 15.61 -2.42 -11.85
CA ASN A 31 16.52 -3.18 -12.71
C ASN A 31 16.04 -4.62 -12.93
N SER A 32 14.73 -4.89 -12.83
CA SER A 32 14.19 -6.26 -12.89
C SER A 32 14.49 -7.01 -14.19
N THR A 33 14.74 -6.30 -15.29
CA THR A 33 15.18 -6.86 -16.57
C THR A 33 16.66 -7.27 -16.60
N GLU A 34 17.48 -6.76 -15.67
CA GLU A 34 18.93 -6.97 -15.63
C GLU A 34 19.39 -7.72 -14.37
N ASN A 35 18.53 -7.79 -13.34
CA ASN A 35 18.87 -8.42 -12.08
C ASN A 35 18.76 -9.96 -12.17
N ASN A 36 19.90 -10.61 -12.42
CA ASN A 36 20.02 -12.07 -12.41
C ASN A 36 20.35 -12.61 -11.01
N TYR A 37 19.47 -12.37 -10.03
CA TYR A 37 19.68 -12.93 -8.70
C TYR A 37 19.53 -14.46 -8.73
N VAL A 38 20.52 -15.15 -8.17
CA VAL A 38 20.51 -16.62 -8.03
C VAL A 38 20.67 -16.97 -6.55
N CYS A 39 19.93 -17.96 -6.10
CA CYS A 39 20.15 -18.56 -4.78
C CYS A 39 21.15 -19.71 -4.91
N LEU A 40 22.17 -19.70 -4.06
CA LEU A 40 23.18 -20.77 -3.99
C LEU A 40 22.80 -21.88 -2.99
N GLN A 41 21.55 -21.90 -2.54
CA GLN A 41 20.99 -22.79 -1.51
C GLN A 41 19.59 -23.25 -1.98
N ASP A 42 18.74 -23.76 -1.08
CA ASP A 42 17.42 -24.31 -1.41
C ASP A 42 16.29 -23.29 -1.60
N ARG A 43 16.61 -22.03 -1.92
CA ARG A 43 15.64 -20.91 -2.02
C ARG A 43 14.79 -20.67 -0.75
N LYS A 44 15.25 -21.17 0.41
CA LYS A 44 14.60 -21.04 1.73
C LYS A 44 15.50 -20.34 2.75
N CYS A 45 16.39 -19.46 2.29
CA CYS A 45 17.33 -18.79 3.18
C CYS A 45 16.60 -17.99 4.27
N VAL A 46 17.03 -18.14 5.53
CA VAL A 46 16.53 -17.33 6.64
C VAL A 46 17.04 -15.90 6.49
N LEU A 47 16.12 -14.94 6.42
CA LEU A 47 16.42 -13.52 6.24
C LEU A 47 16.31 -12.80 7.59
N THR A 48 17.45 -12.44 8.17
CA THR A 48 17.57 -11.61 9.37
C THR A 48 18.21 -10.26 9.03
N LYS A 49 18.36 -9.35 10.00
CA LYS A 49 19.07 -8.08 9.81
C LYS A 49 20.52 -8.31 9.34
N GLU A 50 21.14 -9.36 9.84
CA GLU A 50 22.52 -9.76 9.59
C GLU A 50 22.63 -10.58 8.29
N SER A 51 21.74 -11.57 8.08
CA SER A 51 21.84 -12.51 6.96
C SER A 51 21.17 -12.05 5.65
N ARG A 52 20.33 -11.01 5.67
CA ARG A 52 19.61 -10.52 4.47
C ARG A 52 20.51 -10.10 3.31
N LYS A 53 21.81 -9.93 3.53
CA LYS A 53 22.78 -9.61 2.46
C LYS A 53 23.34 -10.84 1.76
N HIS A 54 23.27 -12.03 2.38
CA HIS A 54 23.86 -13.26 1.85
C HIS A 54 23.11 -13.82 0.63
N CYS A 55 21.81 -13.55 0.51
CA CYS A 55 21.03 -14.02 -0.63
C CYS A 55 20.05 -12.94 -1.12
N ALA A 56 20.46 -12.23 -2.18
CA ALA A 56 19.61 -11.25 -2.85
C ALA A 56 18.36 -11.90 -3.48
N TYR A 57 18.49 -13.13 -3.99
CA TYR A 57 17.37 -13.87 -4.57
C TYR A 57 16.25 -14.08 -3.55
N CYS A 58 16.53 -14.78 -2.44
CA CYS A 58 15.50 -15.07 -1.43
C CYS A 58 14.93 -13.79 -0.82
N ARG A 59 15.76 -12.74 -0.68
CA ARG A 59 15.31 -11.45 -0.20
C ARG A 59 14.32 -10.79 -1.15
N TYR A 60 14.59 -10.80 -2.45
CA TYR A 60 13.71 -10.22 -3.45
C TYR A 60 12.45 -11.05 -3.64
N ASP A 61 12.59 -12.38 -3.71
CA ASP A 61 11.47 -13.32 -3.75
C ASP A 61 10.52 -13.10 -2.57
N ARG A 62 11.05 -12.94 -1.35
CA ARG A 62 10.24 -12.62 -0.17
C ARG A 62 9.48 -11.29 -0.31
N CYS A 63 10.10 -10.26 -0.90
CA CYS A 63 9.39 -9.01 -1.19
C CYS A 63 8.22 -9.24 -2.17
N LEU A 64 8.40 -10.05 -3.21
CA LEU A 64 7.35 -10.37 -4.18
C LEU A 64 6.23 -11.22 -3.57
N GLN A 65 6.56 -12.19 -2.72
CA GLN A 65 5.58 -12.99 -1.97
C GLN A 65 4.70 -12.12 -1.04
N LEU A 66 5.27 -11.05 -0.49
CA LEU A 66 4.54 -10.05 0.29
C LEU A 66 3.73 -9.09 -0.59
N LYS A 67 3.70 -9.32 -1.91
CA LYS A 67 3.04 -8.48 -2.91
C LYS A 67 3.51 -7.03 -2.83
N MET A 68 4.81 -6.84 -2.61
CA MET A 68 5.37 -5.49 -2.63
C MET A 68 5.28 -4.89 -4.04
N TYR A 69 4.97 -3.60 -4.15
CA TYR A 69 4.86 -2.88 -5.42
C TYR A 69 5.39 -1.43 -5.30
N LEU A 70 5.86 -0.87 -6.42
CA LEU A 70 6.27 0.52 -6.51
C LEU A 70 5.08 1.41 -6.95
N PRO A 71 4.75 2.50 -6.22
CA PRO A 71 3.82 3.50 -6.71
C PRO A 71 4.40 4.16 -7.98
N GLY A 72 3.69 4.05 -9.11
CA GLY A 72 4.09 4.71 -10.38
C GLY A 72 5.07 3.94 -11.28
N GLY A 73 5.40 2.68 -11.00
CA GLY A 73 6.17 1.84 -11.93
C GLY A 73 5.32 1.31 -13.11
N PRO A 74 5.94 0.87 -14.23
CA PRO A 74 5.24 0.14 -15.29
C PRO A 74 4.61 -1.10 -14.66
N ARG A 75 3.27 -1.16 -14.68
CA ARG A 75 2.51 -2.19 -13.99
C ARG A 75 2.71 -3.53 -14.70
N VAL A 76 3.29 -4.51 -14.02
CA VAL A 76 2.93 -5.91 -14.29
C VAL A 76 1.44 -6.00 -13.95
N SER A 77 0.63 -6.23 -14.97
CA SER A 77 -0.82 -6.35 -14.92
C SER A 77 -1.21 -7.57 -14.07
N GLN A 78 -1.26 -7.43 -12.76
CA GLN A 78 -1.90 -8.41 -11.88
C GLN A 78 -2.96 -7.73 -11.02
N GLU A 79 -4.21 -8.07 -11.33
CA GLU A 79 -5.47 -7.94 -10.59
C GLU A 79 -5.46 -7.08 -9.31
N ILE A 80 -5.34 -5.76 -9.48
CA ILE A 80 -5.51 -4.80 -8.37
C ILE A 80 -6.95 -4.82 -7.81
N SER A 81 -7.89 -5.40 -8.56
CA SER A 81 -9.28 -5.66 -8.15
C SER A 81 -9.40 -6.54 -6.90
N GLN A 82 -8.39 -7.38 -6.60
CA GLN A 82 -8.40 -8.22 -5.39
C GLN A 82 -8.05 -7.43 -4.10
N VAL A 83 -7.48 -6.23 -4.21
CA VAL A 83 -7.11 -5.44 -3.02
C VAL A 83 -8.28 -4.51 -2.64
N PRO A 84 -8.84 -4.60 -1.42
CA PRO A 84 -9.97 -3.77 -1.02
C PRO A 84 -9.58 -2.31 -0.79
N CYS A 85 -10.53 -1.41 -1.03
CA CYS A 85 -10.35 0.03 -0.90
C CYS A 85 -10.05 0.38 0.56
N ARG A 86 -8.95 1.11 0.82
CA ARG A 86 -8.55 1.48 2.19
C ARG A 86 -9.58 2.35 2.93
N ILE A 87 -10.46 3.02 2.20
CA ILE A 87 -11.48 3.91 2.78
C ILE A 87 -12.76 3.14 3.12
N CYS A 88 -13.30 2.35 2.19
CA CYS A 88 -14.63 1.76 2.32
C CYS A 88 -14.69 0.23 2.14
N GLY A 89 -13.56 -0.43 1.85
CA GLY A 89 -13.50 -1.89 1.66
C GLY A 89 -14.03 -2.42 0.33
N ALA A 90 -14.66 -1.59 -0.51
CA ALA A 90 -15.11 -2.00 -1.85
C ALA A 90 -13.93 -2.44 -2.75
N PRO A 91 -14.17 -3.25 -3.80
CA PRO A 91 -13.13 -3.61 -4.77
C PRO A 91 -12.42 -2.36 -5.32
N SER A 92 -11.09 -2.36 -5.28
CA SER A 92 -10.31 -1.21 -5.72
C SER A 92 -10.10 -1.21 -7.23
N SER A 93 -10.03 -0.01 -7.80
CA SER A 93 -9.61 0.18 -9.20
C SER A 93 -8.13 0.55 -9.31
N GLY A 94 -7.48 0.84 -8.18
CA GLY A 94 -6.04 1.06 -8.11
C GLY A 94 -5.64 2.18 -7.16
N PHE A 95 -4.45 2.73 -7.41
CA PHE A 95 -3.96 3.90 -6.70
C PHE A 95 -4.63 5.16 -7.21
N HIS A 96 -5.24 5.89 -6.29
CA HIS A 96 -5.71 7.24 -6.54
C HIS A 96 -5.25 8.11 -5.39
N PHE A 97 -4.55 9.20 -5.71
CA PHE A 97 -3.96 10.10 -4.71
C PHE A 97 -3.09 9.34 -3.69
N GLY A 98 -2.15 8.51 -4.17
CA GLY A 98 -1.23 7.77 -3.28
C GLY A 98 -1.79 6.56 -2.52
N VAL A 99 -3.11 6.33 -2.52
CA VAL A 99 -3.75 5.26 -1.74
C VAL A 99 -4.55 4.30 -2.62
N ILE A 100 -4.56 3.00 -2.28
CA ILE A 100 -5.43 2.01 -2.92
C ILE A 100 -6.90 2.32 -2.61
N THR A 101 -7.64 2.73 -3.62
CA THR A 101 -9.05 3.08 -3.47
C THR A 101 -9.92 2.61 -4.65
N CYS A 102 -11.23 2.57 -4.41
CA CYS A 102 -12.23 2.36 -5.46
C CYS A 102 -12.56 3.69 -6.15
N GLU A 103 -13.13 3.62 -7.37
CA GLU A 103 -13.58 4.81 -8.12
C GLU A 103 -14.54 5.71 -7.32
N GLY A 104 -15.37 5.10 -6.46
CA GLY A 104 -16.29 5.86 -5.60
C GLY A 104 -15.57 6.76 -4.58
N CYS A 105 -14.45 6.32 -4.01
CA CYS A 105 -13.66 7.11 -3.06
C CYS A 105 -12.72 8.08 -3.75
N LYS A 106 -12.13 7.69 -4.89
CA LYS A 106 -11.40 8.59 -5.79
C LYS A 106 -12.26 9.80 -6.19
N GLY A 107 -13.45 9.54 -6.75
CA GLY A 107 -14.34 10.60 -7.21
C GLY A 107 -14.88 11.47 -6.08
N PHE A 108 -15.13 10.86 -4.91
CA PHE A 108 -15.49 11.62 -3.70
C PHE A 108 -14.35 12.56 -3.30
N PHE A 109 -13.14 12.04 -3.12
CA PHE A 109 -12.00 12.84 -2.67
C PHE A 109 -11.67 13.97 -3.65
N ARG A 110 -11.63 13.69 -4.97
CA ARG A 110 -11.41 14.72 -6.01
C ARG A 110 -12.39 15.89 -5.90
N ARG A 111 -13.67 15.64 -5.64
CA ARG A 111 -14.69 16.70 -5.49
C ARG A 111 -14.55 17.48 -4.19
N ARG A 112 -13.97 16.90 -3.15
CA ARG A 112 -13.87 17.51 -1.82
C ARG A 112 -12.54 18.21 -1.59
N CYS A 113 -11.45 17.74 -2.18
CA CYS A 113 -10.13 18.34 -2.04
C CYS A 113 -10.06 19.78 -2.57
N HIS A 114 -10.90 20.13 -3.56
CA HIS A 114 -10.98 21.50 -4.10
C HIS A 114 -12.05 22.37 -3.41
N ASP A 115 -12.97 21.75 -2.66
CA ASP A 115 -14.01 22.50 -1.95
C ASP A 115 -13.47 22.79 -0.54
N ASN A 116 -12.98 24.01 -0.30
CA ASN A 116 -12.48 24.47 1.01
C ASN A 116 -13.53 24.41 2.14
N ARG A 117 -14.70 23.86 1.87
CA ARG A 117 -15.84 23.75 2.77
C ARG A 117 -15.84 22.42 3.54
N PHE A 118 -14.69 22.09 4.13
CA PHE A 118 -14.51 20.92 5.00
C PHE A 118 -15.43 20.99 6.23
N ASP A 119 -15.65 22.22 6.72
CA ASP A 119 -16.55 22.66 7.78
C ASP A 119 -18.04 22.40 7.52
N LYS A 120 -18.46 22.20 6.26
CA LYS A 120 -19.86 21.88 5.92
C LYS A 120 -20.28 20.46 6.24
N PHE A 121 -19.34 19.53 6.44
CA PHE A 121 -19.68 18.16 6.82
C PHE A 121 -19.65 18.03 8.34
N LYS A 122 -20.82 18.16 8.95
CA LYS A 122 -21.01 17.73 10.34
C LYS A 122 -21.30 16.23 10.35
N CYS A 123 -20.61 15.52 11.23
CA CYS A 123 -21.03 14.17 11.58
C CYS A 123 -22.29 14.27 12.45
N ASN A 124 -23.26 13.39 12.21
CA ASN A 124 -24.47 13.31 13.03
C ASN A 124 -24.26 12.46 14.31
N GLU A 125 -23.08 11.88 14.46
CA GLU A 125 -22.65 11.08 15.61
C GLU A 125 -21.37 11.68 16.20
N ASN A 126 -20.50 10.85 16.79
CA ASN A 126 -19.31 11.28 17.52
C ASN A 126 -18.05 11.41 16.64
N ASN A 127 -18.20 11.71 15.34
CA ASN A 127 -17.10 11.65 14.38
C ASN A 127 -16.34 10.31 14.45
N CYS A 128 -17.01 9.17 14.56
CA CYS A 128 -16.36 7.84 14.62
C CYS A 128 -17.05 6.81 13.70
N CYS A 129 -17.79 7.27 12.69
CA CYS A 129 -18.56 6.38 11.84
C CYS A 129 -17.66 5.41 11.07
N VAL A 130 -17.98 4.12 11.14
CA VAL A 130 -17.31 3.07 10.36
C VAL A 130 -17.73 3.18 8.90
N ILE A 131 -16.77 3.46 8.01
CA ILE A 131 -17.00 3.63 6.58
C ILE A 131 -16.85 2.28 5.84
N SER A 132 -17.93 1.82 5.21
CA SER A 132 -18.05 0.61 4.41
C SER A 132 -18.62 0.91 3.00
N ALA A 133 -18.60 -0.07 2.11
CA ALA A 133 -19.12 0.08 0.74
C ALA A 133 -20.60 0.48 0.72
N ALA A 134 -21.38 -0.02 1.69
CA ALA A 134 -22.81 0.24 1.82
C ALA A 134 -23.12 1.60 2.46
N ASN A 135 -22.37 2.01 3.49
CA ASN A 135 -22.71 3.19 4.30
C ASN A 135 -21.83 4.43 4.03
N ARG A 136 -20.86 4.37 3.10
CA ARG A 136 -19.94 5.47 2.75
C ARG A 136 -20.62 6.78 2.28
N SER A 137 -21.92 6.79 2.06
CA SER A 137 -22.68 7.99 1.71
C SER A 137 -23.36 8.64 2.93
N MET A 138 -23.49 7.91 4.05
CA MET A 138 -24.20 8.35 5.25
C MET A 138 -23.43 9.43 6.01
N CYS A 139 -22.13 9.23 6.24
CA CYS A 139 -21.28 10.22 6.90
C CYS A 139 -20.17 10.74 5.98
N ARG A 140 -20.41 11.90 5.37
CA ARG A 140 -19.43 12.57 4.49
C ARG A 140 -18.22 13.08 5.27
N ALA A 141 -18.43 13.52 6.52
CA ALA A 141 -17.38 14.02 7.41
C ALA A 141 -16.35 12.93 7.74
N CYS A 142 -16.80 11.80 8.31
CA CYS A 142 -15.92 10.69 8.68
C CYS A 142 -15.26 10.06 7.45
N ARG A 143 -15.95 10.01 6.31
CA ARG A 143 -15.37 9.52 5.06
C ARG A 143 -14.22 10.41 4.57
N LEU A 144 -14.39 11.72 4.58
CA LEU A 144 -13.36 12.66 4.15
C LEU A 144 -12.16 12.64 5.09
N ARG A 145 -12.39 12.63 6.40
CA ARG A 145 -11.34 12.50 7.39
C ARG A 145 -10.54 11.21 7.20
N LYS A 146 -11.22 10.07 7.00
CA LYS A 146 -10.55 8.78 6.70
C LYS A 146 -9.71 8.83 5.41
N CYS A 147 -10.11 9.61 4.40
CA CYS A 147 -9.28 9.83 3.21
C CYS A 147 -7.98 10.56 3.56
N LEU A 148 -8.08 11.67 4.29
CA LEU A 148 -6.92 12.48 4.71
C LEU A 148 -5.99 11.67 5.63
N ASP A 149 -6.54 10.96 6.63
CA ASP A 149 -5.77 10.12 7.55
C ASP A 149 -5.05 8.96 6.84
N SER A 150 -5.58 8.53 5.69
CA SER A 150 -4.96 7.50 4.86
C SER A 150 -3.87 8.04 3.93
N GLY A 151 -3.69 9.36 3.86
CA GLY A 151 -2.71 10.02 3.00
C GLY A 151 -3.17 10.19 1.55
N MET A 152 -4.49 10.33 1.31
CA MET A 152 -5.03 10.83 0.03
C MET A 152 -4.91 12.34 -0.06
#